data_AF-A0A7V8VLC0-F1
#
_entry.id   AF-A0A7V8VLC0-F1
#
_cell.length_a   1.000
_cell.length_b   1.000
_cell.length_c   1.000
_cell.angle_alpha   90.00
_cell.angle_beta   90.00
_cell.angle_gamma   90.00
#
_symmetry.space_group_name_H-M   'P 1'
#
loop_
_entity.id
_entity.type
_entity.pdbx_description
1 polymer ?
#
loop_
_entity_poly.entity_id
_entity_poly.type
_entity_poly.pdbx_seq_one_letter_code
_entity_poly.pdbx_strand_id
1 'polypeptide(L)'
;MNRLKLHVRKGDQVEVISGNHRGSTGKVLEVIARKERVLIEGVRMIKRHLKKSQDNPQGKIAEREGPIHISNVKVVERAERGKGKARKAKATKPKAEKKKAPAKRKAAKEEA
;
A
#
# COMPACT_ATOMS: atom_id res chain seq x y z
N MET A 1 -10.07 24.41 -20.76
CA MET A 1 -10.16 23.48 -19.60
C MET A 1 -8.86 23.57 -18.82
N ASN A 2 -8.90 24.07 -17.58
CA ASN A 2 -7.71 24.16 -16.73
C ASN A 2 -7.24 22.75 -16.32
N ARG A 3 -6.03 22.38 -16.75
CA ARG A 3 -5.37 21.15 -16.31
C ARG A 3 -4.79 21.42 -14.92
N LEU A 4 -5.29 20.71 -13.90
CA LEU A 4 -4.73 20.76 -12.54
C LEU A 4 -3.23 20.44 -12.62
N LYS A 5 -2.40 21.33 -12.08
CA LYS A 5 -0.94 21.22 -12.16
C LYS A 5 -0.46 20.36 -10.99
N LEU A 6 -0.25 19.08 -11.23
CA LEU A 6 0.27 18.12 -10.25
C LEU A 6 1.78 17.96 -10.40
N HIS A 7 2.47 17.75 -9.27
CA HIS A 7 3.92 17.55 -9.26
C HIS A 7 4.36 16.10 -9.47
N VAL A 8 3.40 15.17 -9.61
CA VAL A 8 3.62 13.72 -9.79
C VAL A 8 2.82 13.24 -10.99
N ARG A 9 3.41 12.30 -11.74
CA ARG A 9 2.83 11.63 -12.90
C ARG A 9 2.78 10.12 -12.68
N LYS A 10 1.96 9.45 -13.50
CA LYS A 10 1.92 7.98 -13.53
C LYS A 10 3.26 7.46 -14.00
N GLY A 11 3.82 6.50 -13.28
CA GLY A 11 5.12 5.90 -13.56
C GLY A 11 6.30 6.50 -12.79
N ASP A 12 6.13 7.64 -12.12
CA ASP A 12 7.20 8.25 -11.33
C ASP A 12 7.56 7.38 -10.11
N GLN A 13 8.83 7.35 -9.76
CA GLN A 13 9.31 6.78 -8.49
C GLN A 13 9.16 7.82 -7.38
N VAL A 14 8.40 7.49 -6.33
CA VAL A 14 8.10 8.41 -5.23
C VAL A 14 8.41 7.80 -3.86
N GLU A 15 8.74 8.66 -2.91
CA GLU A 15 8.89 8.35 -1.49
C GLU A 15 7.80 9.06 -0.69
N VAL A 16 7.24 8.38 0.31
CA VAL A 16 6.27 8.98 1.24
C VAL A 16 6.99 9.77 2.33
N ILE A 17 6.70 11.07 2.42
CA ILE A 17 7.32 12.01 3.36
C ILE A 17 6.69 11.90 4.76
N SER A 18 5.37 11.70 4.82
CA SER A 18 4.57 11.84 6.03
C SER A 18 3.45 10.80 6.12
N GLY A 19 2.98 10.54 7.35
CA GLY A 19 1.95 9.55 7.66
C GLY A 19 2.49 8.19 8.08
N ASN A 20 1.60 7.19 8.15
CA ASN A 20 1.90 5.86 8.68
C ASN A 20 2.92 5.07 7.85
N HIS A 21 3.05 5.41 6.57
CA HIS A 21 3.94 4.74 5.61
C HIS A 21 5.15 5.60 5.25
N ARG A 22 5.60 6.47 6.16
CA ARG A 22 6.76 7.35 5.94
C ARG A 22 8.03 6.55 5.65
N GLY A 23 8.76 6.95 4.62
CA GLY A 23 10.01 6.31 4.17
C GLY A 23 9.80 5.12 3.24
N SER A 24 8.55 4.73 2.95
CA SER A 24 8.26 3.76 1.90
C SER A 24 8.44 4.42 0.53
N THR A 25 9.15 3.71 -0.35
CA THR A 25 9.32 4.07 -1.76
C THR A 25 8.48 3.16 -2.63
N GLY A 26 8.02 3.67 -3.77
CA GLY A 26 7.25 2.88 -4.73
C GLY A 26 6.95 3.64 -6.01
N LYS A 27 6.42 2.92 -6.99
CA LYS A 27 6.02 3.48 -8.28
C LYS A 27 4.56 3.96 -8.23
N VAL A 28 4.30 5.09 -8.89
CA VAL A 28 2.92 5.60 -9.01
C VAL A 28 2.15 4.81 -10.07
N LEU A 29 1.11 4.09 -9.64
CA LEU A 29 0.22 3.31 -10.52
C LEU A 29 -0.82 4.20 -11.20
N GLU A 30 -1.40 5.12 -10.44
CA GLU A 30 -2.47 6.00 -10.93
C GLU A 30 -2.49 7.32 -10.16
N VAL A 31 -2.85 8.39 -10.86
CA VAL A 31 -3.03 9.73 -10.28
C VAL A 31 -4.50 10.13 -10.44
N ILE A 32 -5.21 10.23 -9.33
CA ILE A 32 -6.60 10.66 -9.26
C ILE A 32 -6.61 12.19 -9.11
N ALA A 33 -6.43 12.90 -10.23
CA ALA A 33 -6.27 14.35 -10.24
C ALA A 33 -7.43 15.11 -9.57
N ARG A 34 -8.67 14.65 -9.76
CA ARG A 34 -9.87 15.26 -9.17
C ARG A 34 -9.89 15.26 -7.64
N LYS A 35 -9.18 14.32 -7.02
CA LYS A 35 -9.16 14.12 -5.56
C LYS A 35 -7.78 14.38 -4.96
N GLU A 36 -6.84 14.89 -5.77
CA GLU A 36 -5.46 15.16 -5.38
C GLU A 36 -4.79 13.96 -4.68
N ARG A 37 -5.05 12.76 -5.22
CA ARG A 37 -4.60 11.49 -4.64
C ARG A 37 -3.82 10.65 -5.64
N VAL A 38 -2.90 9.84 -5.12
CA VAL A 38 -2.06 8.92 -5.89
C VAL A 38 -2.12 7.52 -5.32
N LEU A 39 -2.12 6.52 -6.20
CA LEU A 39 -1.95 5.12 -5.85
C LEU A 39 -0.48 4.76 -6.05
N ILE A 40 0.16 4.26 -5.00
CA ILE A 40 1.57 3.88 -5.01
C ILE A 40 1.63 2.38 -4.72
N GLU A 41 2.42 1.66 -5.53
CA GLU A 41 2.63 0.22 -5.39
C GLU A 41 3.17 -0.15 -4.00
N GLY A 42 2.54 -1.13 -3.35
CA GLY A 42 3.00 -1.65 -2.05
C GLY A 42 2.81 -0.71 -0.85
N VAL A 43 2.24 0.48 -1.05
CA VAL A 43 2.03 1.47 0.02
C VAL A 43 0.54 1.57 0.37
N ARG A 44 0.23 1.69 1.67
CA ARG A 44 -1.14 1.79 2.19
C ARG A 44 -2.01 0.60 1.78
N MET A 45 -1.57 -0.61 2.08
CA MET A 45 -2.34 -1.83 1.79
C MET A 45 -3.62 -1.90 2.64
N ILE A 46 -4.78 -2.02 1.97
CA ILE A 46 -6.10 -2.08 2.58
C ILE A 46 -6.67 -3.48 2.35
N LYS A 47 -7.02 -4.17 3.44
CA LYS A 47 -7.75 -5.44 3.37
C LYS A 47 -9.23 -5.16 3.16
N ARG A 48 -9.77 -5.62 2.03
CA ARG A 48 -11.19 -5.51 1.68
C ARG A 48 -11.79 -6.91 1.59
N HIS A 49 -12.85 -7.14 2.38
CA HIS A 49 -13.64 -8.35 2.29
C HIS A 49 -14.55 -8.25 1.06
N LEU A 50 -14.31 -9.11 0.07
CA LEU A 50 -15.17 -9.22 -1.10
C LEU A 50 -16.24 -10.27 -0.83
N LYS A 51 -17.49 -9.90 -1.07
CA LYS A 51 -18.61 -10.85 -1.07
C LYS A 51 -18.38 -11.89 -2.18
N LYS A 52 -18.99 -13.07 -2.01
CA LYS A 52 -18.97 -14.13 -3.01
C LYS A 52 -19.53 -13.57 -4.33
N SER A 53 -18.80 -13.80 -5.42
CA SER A 53 -19.19 -13.42 -6.79
C SER A 53 -18.92 -14.61 -7.70
N GLN A 54 -19.38 -14.57 -8.94
CA GLN A 54 -19.14 -15.62 -9.92
C GLN A 54 -17.63 -15.85 -10.16
N ASP A 55 -16.83 -14.78 -10.17
CA ASP A 55 -15.37 -14.86 -10.26
C ASP A 55 -14.69 -15.35 -8.97
N ASN A 56 -15.37 -15.25 -7.83
CA ASN A 56 -14.83 -15.59 -6.50
C ASN A 56 -15.89 -16.33 -5.66
N PRO A 57 -16.19 -17.61 -5.98
CA PRO A 57 -17.29 -18.35 -5.36
C PRO A 57 -17.12 -18.58 -3.85
N GLN A 58 -15.88 -18.63 -3.36
CA GLN A 58 -15.59 -18.76 -1.92
C GLN A 58 -15.55 -17.41 -1.18
N GLY A 59 -15.58 -16.28 -1.91
CA GLY A 59 -15.25 -14.97 -1.35
C GLY A 59 -13.74 -14.86 -1.07
N LYS A 60 -13.21 -13.63 -1.02
CA LYS A 60 -11.77 -13.42 -0.80
C LYS A 60 -11.52 -12.16 0.02
N ILE A 61 -10.51 -12.23 0.89
CA ILE A 61 -9.91 -11.02 1.48
C ILE A 61 -8.92 -10.48 0.45
N ALA A 62 -9.33 -9.47 -0.30
CA ALA A 62 -8.47 -8.82 -1.28
C ALA A 62 -7.61 -7.76 -0.57
N GLU A 63 -6.32 -7.78 -0.84
CA GLU A 63 -5.41 -6.70 -0.46
C GLU A 63 -5.31 -5.75 -1.65
N ARG A 64 -5.56 -4.46 -1.42
CA ARG A 64 -5.48 -3.43 -2.45
C ARG A 64 -4.74 -2.22 -1.92
N GLU A 65 -3.99 -1.57 -2.79
CA GLU A 65 -3.31 -0.32 -2.49
C GLU A 65 -4.33 0.79 -2.22
N GLY A 66 -3.97 1.64 -1.27
CA GLY A 66 -4.78 2.75 -0.83
C GLY A 66 -4.28 4.06 -1.44
N PRO A 67 -5.19 5.01 -1.76
CA PRO A 67 -4.78 6.30 -2.29
C PRO A 67 -4.08 7.14 -1.21
N ILE A 68 -3.03 7.88 -1.55
CA ILE A 68 -2.29 8.80 -0.66
C ILE A 68 -2.42 10.22 -1.20
N HIS A 69 -2.42 11.22 -0.33
CA HIS A 69 -2.49 12.62 -0.75
C HIS A 69 -1.19 13.05 -1.45
N ILE A 70 -1.30 13.84 -2.52
CA ILE A 70 -0.16 14.27 -3.35
C ILE A 70 0.90 15.03 -2.53
N SER A 71 0.48 15.86 -1.57
CA SER A 71 1.41 16.61 -0.70
C SER A 71 2.30 15.74 0.20
N ASN A 72 1.94 14.46 0.42
CA ASN A 72 2.68 13.56 1.29
C ASN A 72 3.71 12.71 0.53
N VAL A 73 3.89 12.95 -0.77
CA VAL A 73 4.83 12.18 -1.61
C VAL A 73 5.86 13.10 -2.27
N LYS A 74 7.07 12.58 -2.45
CA LYS A 74 8.18 13.26 -3.11
C LYS A 74 8.72 12.39 -4.24
N VAL A 75 8.99 12.98 -5.41
CA VAL A 75 9.66 12.27 -6.51
C VAL A 75 11.13 12.03 -6.15
N VAL A 76 11.59 10.77 -6.25
CA VAL A 76 12.95 10.35 -5.89
C VAL A 76 13.94 10.71 -7.01
N GLU A 77 13.62 10.40 -8.27
CA GLU A 77 14.52 10.64 -9.42
C GLU A 77 14.91 12.11 -9.60
N ARG A 78 14.03 13.04 -9.22
CA ARG A 78 14.32 14.49 -9.31
C ARG A 78 15.17 15.00 -8.15
N ALA A 79 15.22 14.28 -7.03
CA ALA A 79 15.95 14.69 -5.83
C ALA A 79 17.45 14.41 -5.92
N GLU A 80 17.85 13.32 -6.58
CA GLU A 80 19.26 12.96 -6.78
C GLU A 80 20.04 14.05 -7.55
N ARG A 81 19.36 14.79 -8.44
CA ARG A 81 19.99 15.83 -9.29
C ARG A 81 20.20 17.18 -8.60
N GLY A 82 19.78 17.34 -7.35
CA GLY A 82 19.81 18.65 -6.68
C GLY A 82 19.84 18.55 -5.16
N LYS A 83 21.06 18.58 -4.61
CA LYS A 83 21.42 18.77 -3.20
C LYS A 83 21.32 17.52 -2.31
N GLY A 84 22.49 17.09 -1.84
CA GLY A 84 22.68 16.02 -0.89
C GLY A 84 22.19 16.30 0.54
N LYS A 85 22.50 15.32 1.39
CA LYS A 85 22.25 15.15 2.84
C LYS A 85 21.06 14.25 3.21
N ALA A 86 21.41 12.98 3.38
CA ALA A 86 21.26 12.21 4.62
C ALA A 86 19.97 12.39 5.42
N ARG A 87 19.07 11.39 5.39
CA ARG A 87 18.22 11.06 6.54
C ARG A 87 18.17 9.56 6.77
N LYS A 88 18.87 9.18 7.85
CA LYS A 88 19.02 7.89 8.52
C LYS A 88 17.90 6.88 8.26
N ALA A 89 18.31 5.69 7.81
CA ALA A 89 17.55 4.45 7.89
C ALA A 89 16.98 4.27 9.31
N LYS A 90 15.65 4.32 9.45
CA LYS A 90 14.98 3.73 10.61
C LYS A 90 14.70 2.27 10.27
N ALA A 91 15.50 1.38 10.82
CA ALA A 91 15.26 -0.05 10.85
C ALA A 91 13.88 -0.33 11.47
N THR A 92 12.87 -0.58 10.64
CA THR A 92 11.62 -1.19 11.08
C THR A 92 11.81 -2.70 11.08
N LYS A 93 11.98 -3.26 12.28
CA LYS A 93 12.02 -4.69 12.60
C LYS A 93 10.91 -5.46 11.85
N PRO A 94 11.17 -6.64 11.27
CA PRO A 94 10.12 -7.46 10.69
C PRO A 94 9.14 -7.87 11.80
N LYS A 95 7.87 -7.52 11.65
CA LYS A 95 6.80 -8.06 12.50
C LYS A 95 6.68 -9.55 12.16
N ALA A 96 7.11 -10.38 13.11
CA ALA A 96 6.95 -11.83 13.08
C ALA A 96 5.52 -12.21 12.68
N GLU A 97 5.39 -12.95 11.58
CA GLU A 97 4.20 -13.72 11.24
C GLU A 97 3.92 -14.72 12.36
N LYS A 98 2.97 -14.38 13.25
CA LYS A 98 2.31 -15.41 14.07
C LYS A 98 1.51 -16.30 13.12
N LYS A 99 2.10 -17.42 12.72
CA LYS A 99 1.40 -18.58 12.13
C LYS A 99 0.22 -18.90 13.04
N LYS A 100 -1.00 -18.57 12.61
CA LYS A 100 -2.22 -19.12 13.19
C LYS A 100 -2.23 -20.62 12.85
N ALA A 101 -1.86 -21.45 13.81
CA ALA A 101 -2.15 -22.88 13.75
C ALA A 101 -3.68 -23.07 13.63
N PRO A 102 -4.18 -23.84 12.66
CA PRO A 102 -5.59 -24.20 12.64
C PRO A 102 -5.89 -25.16 13.80
N ALA A 103 -6.76 -24.70 14.71
CA ALA A 103 -7.38 -25.51 15.74
C ALA A 103 -8.16 -26.67 15.11
N LYS A 104 -7.61 -27.88 15.16
CA LYS A 104 -8.41 -29.11 15.00
C LYS A 104 -9.21 -29.32 16.29
N ARG A 105 -10.38 -28.68 16.38
CA ARG A 105 -11.48 -29.20 17.19
C ARG A 105 -11.89 -30.54 16.57
N LYS A 106 -11.47 -31.65 17.16
CA LYS A 106 -12.19 -32.93 17.04
C LYS A 106 -12.97 -33.10 18.34
N ALA A 107 -14.24 -32.72 18.31
CA ALA A 107 -15.21 -33.17 19.29
C ALA A 107 -15.96 -34.36 18.67
N ALA A 108 -15.86 -35.49 19.38
CA ALA A 108 -16.85 -36.55 19.61
C ALA A 108 -17.80 -37.03 18.48
N LYS A 109 -17.70 -38.34 18.18
CA LYS A 109 -18.78 -39.35 18.05
C LYS A 109 -18.07 -40.71 18.20
N GLU A 110 -18.30 -41.49 19.25
CA GLU A 110 -19.46 -42.39 19.50
C GLU A 110 -19.57 -43.49 18.43
N GLU A 111 -19.78 -44.73 18.90
CA GLU A 111 -19.88 -46.05 18.21
C GLU A 111 -18.58 -46.90 18.14
N ALA A 112 -18.33 -47.67 19.19
CA ALA A 112 -18.37 -49.15 19.21
C ALA A 112 -18.14 -49.67 20.64
#